data_AF-A0A0M3RSG1-F1
#
_entry.id   AF-A0A0M3RSG1-F1
#
_cell.length_a   1.000
_cell.length_b   1.000
_cell.length_c   1.000
_cell.angle_alpha   90.00
_cell.angle_beta   90.00
_cell.angle_gamma   90.00
#
_symmetry.space_group_name_H-M   'P 1'
#
loop_
_entity.id
_entity.type
_entity.pdbx_description
1 polymer ?
#
loop_
_entity_poly.entity_id
_entity_poly.type
_entity_poly.pdbx_seq_one_letter_code
_entity_poly.pdbx_strand_id
1 'polypeptide(L)' 'MKALLKFRQKDCQNLNIELLQLLREQFNLRMQSASGKLKQPHLLRKVRRNIAQVKTILTEKERFK' A
#
# COMPACT_ATOMS: atom_id res chain seq x y z
N MET A 1 2.48 12.52 -7.60
CA MET A 1 3.85 12.50 -7.05
C MET A 1 3.94 12.67 -5.52
N LYS A 2 3.00 13.33 -4.82
CA LYS A 2 3.06 13.58 -3.35
C LYS A 2 3.10 12.35 -2.40
N ALA A 3 2.80 11.13 -2.85
CA ALA A 3 2.74 9.95 -1.97
C ALA A 3 4.11 9.26 -1.73
N LEU A 4 5.03 9.34 -2.70
CA LEU A 4 6.35 8.67 -2.64
C LEU A 4 7.24 9.23 -1.51
N LEU A 5 7.20 10.54 -1.30
CA LEU A 5 7.98 11.20 -0.25
C LEU A 5 7.61 10.69 1.16
N LYS A 6 6.32 10.38 1.36
CA LYS A 6 5.75 9.96 2.65
C LYS A 6 6.28 8.61 3.12
N PHE A 7 6.65 7.73 2.18
CA PHE A 7 7.17 6.40 2.48
C PHE A 7 8.71 6.38 2.54
N ARG A 8 9.41 7.25 1.79
CA ARG A 8 10.89 7.30 1.81
C ARG A 8 11.46 7.69 3.17
N GLN A 9 10.74 8.53 3.93
CA GLN A 9 11.16 8.96 5.28
C GLN A 9 11.00 7.88 6.37
N LYS A 10 10.30 6.76 6.08
CA LYS A 10 10.04 5.71 7.07
C LYS A 10 11.10 4.61 7.04
N ASP A 11 11.42 4.04 8.19
CA ASP A 11 12.33 2.89 8.32
C ASP A 11 11.81 1.62 7.63
N CYS A 12 12.71 0.70 7.27
CA CYS A 12 12.35 -0.55 6.60
C CYS A 12 11.34 -1.38 7.42
N GLN A 13 11.48 -1.39 8.76
CA GLN A 13 10.52 -2.07 9.64
C GLN A 13 9.13 -1.40 9.60
N ASN A 14 9.10 -0.07 9.65
CA ASN A 14 7.85 0.69 9.56
C ASN A 14 7.16 0.52 8.20
N LEU A 15 7.93 0.43 7.11
CA LEU A 15 7.42 0.14 5.78
C LEU A 15 6.79 -1.26 5.69
N ASN A 16 7.37 -2.27 6.36
CA ASN A 16 6.79 -3.61 6.42
C ASN A 16 5.48 -3.66 7.22
N ILE A 17 5.40 -2.92 8.32
CA ILE A 17 4.16 -2.80 9.11
C ILE A 17 3.06 -2.15 8.25
N GLU A 18 3.39 -1.08 7.54
CA GLU A 18 2.44 -0.37 6.69
C GLU A 18 2.02 -1.19 5.47
N LEU A 19 2.92 -2.00 4.92
CA LEU A 19 2.59 -2.98 3.88
C LEU A 19 1.54 -3.98 4.37
N LEU A 20 1.68 -4.51 5.59
CA LEU A 20 0.70 -5.43 6.18
C LEU A 20 -0.67 -4.74 6.39
N GLN A 21 -0.67 -3.49 6.83
CA GLN A 21 -1.90 -2.70 6.98
C GLN A 21 -2.61 -2.49 5.63
N LEU A 22 -1.86 -2.10 4.59
CA LEU A 22 -2.39 -1.91 3.24
C LEU A 22 -2.94 -3.22 2.64
N LEU A 23 -2.31 -4.36 2.92
CA LEU A 23 -2.79 -5.67 2.49
C LEU A 23 -4.11 -6.05 3.17
N ARG A 24 -4.25 -5.78 4.48
CA ARG A 24 -5.52 -5.96 5.20
C ARG A 24 -6.61 -5.05 4.64
N GLU A 25 -6.29 -3.79 4.38
CA GLU A 25 -7.22 -2.85 3.75
C GLU A 25 -7.65 -3.33 2.36
N GLN A 26 -6.71 -3.82 1.55
CA GLN A 26 -7.01 -4.39 0.25
C GLN A 26 -7.96 -5.58 0.34
N PHE A 27 -7.72 -6.49 1.30
CA PHE A 27 -8.59 -7.64 1.53
C PHE A 27 -10.01 -7.20 1.90
N ASN A 28 -10.15 -6.27 2.83
CA ASN A 28 -11.45 -5.73 3.23
C ASN A 28 -12.19 -5.07 2.07
N LEU A 29 -11.50 -4.29 1.24
CA LEU A 29 -12.10 -3.67 0.05
C LEU A 29 -12.51 -4.71 -1.00
N ARG A 30 -11.74 -5.79 -1.17
CA ARG A 30 -12.13 -6.91 -2.06
C ARG A 30 -13.37 -7.62 -1.54
N MET A 31 -13.45 -7.88 -0.24
CA MET A 31 -14.64 -8.48 0.38
C MET A 31 -15.88 -7.60 0.21
N GLN A 32 -15.74 -6.28 0.43
CA GLN A 32 -16.82 -5.32 0.19
C GLN A 32 -17.24 -5.26 -1.29
N SER A 33 -16.28 -5.36 -2.21
CA SER A 33 -16.53 -5.42 -3.65
C SER A 33 -17.28 -6.69 -4.04
N ALA A 34 -16.88 -7.85 -3.51
CA ALA A 34 -17.52 -9.13 -3.76
C ALA A 34 -18.96 -9.17 -3.21
N SER A 35 -19.21 -8.52 -2.06
CA SER A 35 -20.55 -8.38 -1.48
C SER A 35 -21.44 -7.35 -2.23
N GLY A 36 -20.93 -6.64 -3.22
CA GLY A 36 -21.69 -5.61 -3.96
C GLY A 36 -21.96 -4.31 -3.19
N LYS A 37 -21.41 -4.15 -1.98
CA LYS A 37 -21.64 -2.98 -1.09
C LYS A 37 -20.51 -1.95 -1.16
N LEU A 38 -19.65 -2.02 -2.16
CA LEU A 38 -18.48 -1.15 -2.27
C LEU A 38 -18.87 0.26 -2.70
N LYS A 39 -18.86 1.19 -1.74
CA LYS A 39 -19.22 2.60 -1.98
C LYS A 39 -18.19 3.36 -2.82
N GLN A 40 -16.91 2.98 -2.77
CA GLN A 40 -15.82 3.76 -3.37
C GLN A 40 -14.82 2.87 -4.15
N PRO A 41 -15.09 2.57 -5.43
CA PRO A 41 -14.25 1.67 -6.25
C PRO A 41 -12.84 2.22 -6.52
N HIS A 42 -12.67 3.54 -6.49
CA HIS A 42 -11.37 4.18 -6.69
C HIS A 42 -10.36 3.83 -5.58
N LEU A 43 -10.82 3.47 -4.37
CA LEU A 43 -9.95 3.06 -3.26
C LEU A 43 -9.19 1.77 -3.58
N LEU A 44 -9.77 0.81 -4.29
CA LEU A 44 -9.08 -0.41 -4.73
C LEU A 44 -7.86 -0.09 -5.61
N ARG A 45 -7.97 0.92 -6.49
CA ARG A 45 -6.84 1.39 -7.31
C ARG A 45 -5.80 2.13 -6.47
N LYS A 46 -6.25 2.93 -5.50
CA LYS A 46 -5.37 3.68 -4.59
C LYS A 46 -4.53 2.75 -3.71
N VAL A 47 -5.17 1.79 -3.04
CA VAL A 47 -4.48 0.81 -2.17
C VAL A 47 -3.49 -0.04 -2.96
N ARG A 48 -3.86 -0.52 -4.16
CA ARG A 48 -2.92 -1.23 -5.05
C ARG A 48 -1.68 -0.41 -5.39
N ARG A 49 -1.85 0.88 -5.70
CA ARG A 49 -0.73 1.78 -6.00
C ARG A 49 0.15 2.05 -4.77
N ASN A 50 -0.45 2.21 -3.60
CA ASN A 50 0.30 2.39 -2.36
C ASN A 50 1.15 1.15 -2.04
N ILE A 51 0.60 -0.06 -2.19
CA ILE A 51 1.35 -1.32 -2.01
C ILE A 51 2.55 -1.38 -2.98
N ALA A 52 2.33 -1.05 -4.26
CA ALA A 52 3.40 -1.04 -5.24
C ALA A 52 4.51 -0.05 -4.86
N GLN A 53 4.16 1.17 -4.43
CA GLN A 53 5.13 2.19 -4.00
C GLN A 53 5.95 1.74 -2.79
N VAL A 54 5.31 1.14 -1.78
CA VAL A 54 6.01 0.63 -0.59
C VAL A 54 6.99 -0.47 -0.98
N LYS A 55 6.58 -1.41 -1.84
CA LYS A 55 7.46 -2.46 -2.36
C LYS A 55 8.64 -1.87 -3.14
N THR A 56 8.40 -0.90 -4.02
CA THR A 56 9.48 -0.23 -4.76
C THR A 56 10.51 0.41 -3.82
N ILE A 57 10.07 1.10 -2.78
CA ILE A 57 11.00 1.74 -1.82
C ILE A 57 11.76 0.70 -1.01
N LEU A 58 11.11 -0.41 -0.61
CA LEU A 58 11.81 -1.52 0.05
C LEU A 58 12.92 -2.07 -0.85
N THR A 59 12.64 -2.31 -2.14
CA THR A 59 13.65 -2.75 -3.12
C THR A 59 14.73 -1.69 -3.36
N GLU A 60 14.38 -0.40 -3.43
CA GLU A 60 15.36 0.70 -3.49
C GLU A 60 16.30 0.63 -2.28
N LYS A 61 15.76 0.51 -1.06
CA LYS A 61 16.56 0.43 0.17
C LYS A 61 17.42 -0.83 0.27
N GLU A 62 16.95 -1.98 -0.21
CA GLU A 62 17.74 -3.21 -0.28
C GLU A 62 18.89 -3.11 -1.28
N ARG A 63 18.67 -2.43 -2.43
CA ARG A 63 19.70 -2.26 -3.46
C ARG A 63 20.80 -1.28 -3.09
N PHE A 64 20.49 -0.27 -2.27
CA PHE A 64 21.45 0.72 -1.77
C PHE A 64 22.10 0.31 -0.43
N LYS A 65 21.80 -0.89 0.06
CA LYS A 65 22.47 -1.52 1.20
C LYS A 65 23.77 -2.20 0.74
#